data_AF-T1JN29-F1
#
_entry.id   AF-T1JN29-F1
#
_cell.length_a   1.000
_cell.length_b   1.000
_cell.length_c   1.000
_cell.angle_alpha   90.00
_cell.angle_beta   90.00
_cell.angle_gamma   90.00
#
_symmetry.space_group_name_H-M   'P 1'
#
loop_
_entity.id
_entity.type
_entity.pdbx_description
1 polymer ?
#
loop_
_entity_poly.entity_id
_entity_poly.type
_entity_poly.pdbx_seq_one_letter_code
_entity_poly.pdbx_strand_id
1 'polypeptide(L)'
;MDKDSAHKYNCNFCDYETSRVVCLRNHMMDHTGERPFECDLCPASFKQKSQITVHKRIHTGEKPFKCHLCLYSAVISGHLKSHLLTHTGEKPFKCHLCPYSANRNGSLKRHLLIHIVPFTTVMEII
;
A
#
# COMPACT_ATOMS: atom_id res chain seq x y z
N MET A 1 19.19 -4.31 -36.22
CA MET A 1 18.89 -2.86 -36.18
C MET A 1 17.62 -2.69 -35.36
N ASP A 2 17.80 -2.22 -34.13
CA ASP A 2 16.83 -2.16 -33.03
C ASP A 2 15.55 -1.36 -33.34
N LYS A 3 14.39 -1.94 -33.02
CA LYS A 3 13.09 -1.27 -33.06
C LYS A 3 12.19 -1.78 -31.93
N ASP A 4 12.53 -1.46 -30.68
CA ASP A 4 11.58 -1.61 -29.55
C ASP A 4 11.89 -0.60 -28.44
N SER A 5 11.98 0.69 -28.80
CA SER A 5 11.87 1.75 -27.80
C SER A 5 10.39 1.94 -27.48
N ALA A 6 9.91 1.26 -26.44
CA ALA A 6 8.58 1.49 -25.89
C ALA A 6 8.38 2.98 -25.63
N HIS A 7 7.37 3.59 -26.24
CA HIS A 7 7.05 4.99 -26.02
C HIS A 7 6.72 5.20 -24.53
N LYS A 8 7.55 5.99 -23.86
CA LYS A 8 7.45 6.32 -22.44
C LYS A 8 6.69 7.63 -22.27
N TYR A 9 5.78 7.62 -21.31
CA TYR A 9 5.01 8.77 -20.86
C TYR A 9 5.59 9.23 -19.52
N ASN A 10 5.99 10.49 -19.45
CA ASN A 10 6.59 11.11 -18.27
C ASN A 10 5.59 12.05 -17.59
N CYS A 11 5.64 12.13 -16.27
CA CYS A 11 4.97 13.18 -15.52
C CYS A 11 5.78 14.49 -15.60
N ASN A 12 5.06 15.61 -15.72
CA ASN A 12 5.70 16.93 -15.77
C ASN A 12 5.95 17.53 -14.37
N PHE A 13 5.50 16.87 -13.30
CA PHE A 13 5.57 17.37 -11.92
C PHE A 13 6.47 16.53 -11.01
N CYS A 14 6.88 15.34 -11.43
CA CYS A 14 7.77 14.45 -10.69
C CYS A 14 8.41 13.42 -11.62
N ASP A 15 9.31 12.60 -11.08
CA ASP A 15 10.08 11.60 -11.83
C ASP A 15 9.26 10.33 -12.19
N TYR A 16 7.93 10.39 -12.16
CA TYR A 16 7.08 9.25 -12.53
C TYR A 16 7.09 9.03 -14.05
N GLU A 17 7.43 7.81 -14.46
CA GLU A 17 7.42 7.35 -15.85
C GLU A 17 6.56 6.09 -15.99
N THR A 18 5.86 5.97 -17.12
CA THR A 18 5.10 4.76 -17.46
C THR A 18 5.04 4.52 -18.97
N SER A 19 4.89 3.27 -19.38
CA SER A 19 4.69 2.91 -20.79
C SER A 19 3.23 3.05 -21.27
N ARG A 20 2.30 3.40 -20.37
CA ARG A 20 0.86 3.46 -20.68
C ARG A 20 0.27 4.83 -20.34
N VAL A 21 -0.32 5.49 -21.33
CA VAL A 21 -1.00 6.79 -21.14
C VAL A 21 -2.07 6.78 -20.04
N VAL A 22 -2.79 5.66 -19.87
CA VAL A 22 -3.81 5.51 -18.82
C VAL A 22 -3.18 5.55 -17.42
N CYS A 23 -1.98 4.99 -17.26
CA CYS A 23 -1.24 5.06 -16.01
C CYS A 23 -0.78 6.49 -15.74
N LEU A 24 -0.30 7.21 -16.75
CA LEU A 24 0.08 8.62 -16.61
C LEU A 24 -1.14 9.47 -16.20
N ARG A 25 -2.27 9.33 -16.91
CA ARG A 25 -3.52 10.01 -16.56
C ARG A 25 -3.95 9.74 -15.12
N ASN A 26 -3.89 8.48 -14.68
CA ASN A 26 -4.26 8.13 -13.32
C ASN A 26 -3.31 8.72 -12.29
N HIS A 27 -2.02 8.76 -12.60
CA HIS A 27 -1.01 9.40 -11.77
C HIS A 27 -1.21 10.92 -11.67
N MET A 28 -1.63 11.61 -12.73
CA MET A 28 -1.88 13.06 -12.67
C MET A 28 -2.91 13.45 -11.60
N MET A 29 -3.85 12.56 -11.25
CA MET A 29 -4.79 12.77 -10.14
C MET A 29 -4.10 12.88 -8.77
N ASP A 30 -2.84 12.44 -8.61
CA ASP A 30 -1.99 12.70 -7.44
C ASP A 30 -1.60 14.17 -7.32
N HIS A 31 -1.46 14.88 -8.45
CA HIS A 31 -1.14 16.30 -8.47
C HIS A 31 -2.38 17.19 -8.40
N THR A 32 -3.46 16.84 -9.11
CA THR A 32 -4.69 17.67 -9.14
C THR A 32 -5.59 17.45 -7.93
N GLY A 33 -5.44 16.32 -7.23
CA GLY A 33 -6.35 15.92 -6.16
C GLY A 33 -7.71 15.41 -6.65
N GLU A 34 -7.93 15.32 -7.97
CA GLU A 34 -9.17 14.83 -8.56
C GLU A 34 -9.49 13.40 -8.13
N ARG A 35 -10.75 13.15 -7.77
CA ARG A 35 -11.26 11.86 -7.30
C ARG A 35 -12.65 11.60 -7.90
N PRO A 36 -12.74 11.18 -9.17
CA PRO A 36 -14.00 11.12 -9.91
C PRO A 36 -15.01 10.10 -9.38
N PHE A 37 -14.59 9.17 -8.53
CA PHE A 37 -15.41 8.07 -8.07
C PHE A 37 -15.86 8.29 -6.63
N GLU A 38 -17.07 8.82 -6.47
CA GLU A 38 -17.67 9.15 -5.17
C GLU A 38 -18.50 7.99 -4.61
N CYS A 39 -18.37 7.76 -3.30
CA CYS A 39 -19.20 6.82 -2.57
C CYS A 39 -20.59 7.42 -2.35
N ASP A 40 -21.62 6.62 -2.62
CA ASP A 40 -23.03 6.94 -2.41
C ASP A 40 -23.48 6.81 -0.94
N LEU A 41 -22.65 6.21 -0.09
CA LEU A 41 -22.96 5.93 1.32
C LEU A 41 -22.18 6.81 2.30
N CYS A 42 -21.14 7.51 1.86
CA CYS A 42 -20.35 8.41 2.69
C CYS A 42 -19.57 9.43 1.86
N PRO A 43 -18.96 10.47 2.46
CA PRO A 43 -18.22 11.51 1.73
C PRO A 43 -16.90 11.07 1.05
N ALA A 44 -16.60 9.77 1.02
CA ALA A 44 -15.33 9.27 0.49
C ALA A 44 -15.32 9.26 -1.04
N SER A 45 -14.22 9.73 -1.64
CA SER A 45 -14.00 9.71 -3.09
C SER A 45 -12.65 9.11 -3.48
N PHE A 46 -12.58 8.52 -4.68
CA PHE A 46 -11.47 7.69 -5.15
C PHE A 46 -11.04 8.05 -6.56
N LYS A 47 -9.80 7.70 -6.90
CA LYS A 47 -9.20 7.93 -8.21
C LYS A 47 -9.56 6.86 -9.22
N GLN A 48 -9.89 5.66 -8.75
CA GLN A 48 -10.14 4.51 -9.61
C GLN A 48 -11.42 3.78 -9.21
N LYS A 49 -12.14 3.26 -10.22
CA LYS A 49 -13.34 2.44 -10.02
C LYS A 49 -13.09 1.20 -9.13
N SER A 50 -11.93 0.58 -9.24
CA SER A 50 -11.53 -0.56 -8.40
C SER A 50 -11.45 -0.18 -6.91
N GLN A 51 -10.95 1.02 -6.61
CA GLN A 51 -10.80 1.51 -5.24
C GLN A 51 -12.15 1.74 -4.57
N ILE A 52 -13.09 2.41 -5.26
CA ILE A 52 -14.45 2.60 -4.72
C ILE A 52 -15.18 1.26 -4.57
N THR A 53 -15.02 0.32 -5.51
CA THR A 53 -15.65 -1.01 -5.43
C THR A 53 -15.19 -1.75 -4.19
N VAL A 54 -13.88 -1.72 -3.90
CA VAL A 54 -13.32 -2.28 -2.67
C VAL A 54 -13.78 -1.50 -1.44
N HIS A 55 -13.82 -0.17 -1.50
CA HIS A 55 -14.28 0.68 -0.41
C HIS A 55 -15.72 0.34 -0.01
N LYS A 56 -16.64 0.13 -0.96
CA LYS A 56 -18.04 -0.20 -0.65
C LYS A 56 -18.20 -1.43 0.24
N ARG A 57 -17.20 -2.33 0.26
CA ARG A 57 -17.18 -3.49 1.17
C ARG A 57 -17.14 -3.12 2.65
N ILE A 58 -16.69 -1.91 3.01
CA ILE A 58 -16.76 -1.47 4.42
C ILE A 58 -18.20 -1.26 4.88
N HIS A 59 -19.08 -0.86 3.96
CA HIS A 59 -20.49 -0.61 4.25
C HIS A 59 -21.29 -1.90 4.29
N THR A 60 -20.94 -2.86 3.43
CA THR A 60 -21.61 -4.18 3.36
C THR A 60 -21.03 -5.21 4.32
N GLY A 61 -19.82 -4.98 4.83
CA GLY A 61 -19.06 -5.96 5.62
C GLY A 61 -18.48 -7.12 4.80
N GLU A 62 -18.54 -7.07 3.46
CA GLU A 62 -18.06 -8.15 2.58
C GLU A 62 -16.55 -8.40 2.76
N LYS A 63 -16.19 -9.63 3.11
CA LYS A 63 -14.79 -10.08 3.24
C LYS A 63 -14.57 -11.34 2.40
N PRO A 64 -14.40 -11.20 1.08
CA PRO A 64 -14.40 -12.35 0.18
C PRO A 64 -13.15 -13.23 0.31
N PHE A 65 -12.06 -12.71 0.86
CA PHE A 65 -10.79 -13.43 0.95
C PHE A 65 -10.67 -14.13 2.30
N LYS A 66 -11.01 -15.41 2.36
CA LYS A 66 -11.01 -16.21 3.60
C LYS A 66 -9.67 -16.90 3.83
N CYS A 67 -9.20 -16.92 5.07
CA CYS A 67 -8.08 -17.76 5.48
C CYS A 67 -8.54 -19.23 5.57
N HIS A 68 -7.72 -20.15 5.10
CA HIS A 68 -8.01 -21.59 5.20
C HIS A 68 -7.46 -22.24 6.48
N LEU A 69 -6.75 -21.47 7.33
CA LEU A 69 -6.13 -21.95 8.58
C LEU A 69 -6.85 -21.43 9.83
N CYS A 70 -7.68 -20.40 9.70
CA CYS A 70 -8.43 -19.82 10.82
C CYS A 70 -9.67 -19.06 10.31
N LEU A 71 -10.43 -18.46 11.22
CA LEU A 71 -11.65 -17.70 10.91
C LEU A 71 -11.40 -16.30 10.33
N TYR A 72 -10.14 -15.90 10.13
CA TYR A 72 -9.82 -14.59 9.58
C TYR A 72 -10.29 -14.47 8.12
N SER A 73 -10.87 -13.32 7.78
CA SER A 73 -11.25 -12.96 6.41
C SER A 73 -10.88 -11.52 6.11
N ALA A 74 -10.49 -11.24 4.88
CA ALA A 74 -10.02 -9.95 4.42
C ALA A 74 -10.89 -9.37 3.28
N VAL A 75 -10.91 -8.04 3.22
CA VAL A 75 -11.59 -7.27 2.18
C VAL A 75 -10.81 -7.28 0.86
N ILE A 76 -9.48 -7.40 0.93
CA ILE A 76 -8.56 -7.46 -0.23
C ILE A 76 -7.57 -8.62 -0.11
N SER A 77 -7.17 -9.18 -1.25
CA SER A 77 -6.28 -10.35 -1.33
C SER A 77 -4.90 -10.09 -0.70
N GLY A 78 -4.35 -8.89 -0.86
CA GLY A 78 -3.05 -8.53 -0.28
C GLY A 78 -3.04 -8.63 1.25
N HIS A 79 -4.14 -8.26 1.91
CA HIS A 79 -4.27 -8.41 3.36
C HIS A 79 -4.31 -9.89 3.79
N LEU A 80 -5.01 -10.74 3.04
CA LEU A 80 -4.98 -12.18 3.28
C LEU A 80 -3.57 -12.74 3.10
N LYS A 81 -2.87 -12.37 2.02
CA LYS A 81 -1.49 -12.80 1.77
C LYS A 81 -0.55 -12.42 2.92
N SER A 82 -0.61 -11.18 3.42
CA SER A 82 0.17 -10.77 4.58
C SER A 82 -0.26 -11.47 5.87
N HIS A 83 -1.55 -11.77 6.04
CA HIS A 83 -2.04 -12.52 7.19
C HIS A 83 -1.51 -13.96 7.20
N LEU A 84 -1.42 -14.63 6.06
CA LEU A 84 -0.89 -16.00 5.97
C LEU A 84 0.54 -16.13 6.50
N LEU A 85 1.36 -15.06 6.42
CA LEU A 85 2.70 -15.03 7.00
C LEU A 85 2.69 -15.15 8.54
N THR A 86 1.56 -14.90 9.20
CA THR A 86 1.41 -15.11 10.65
C THR A 86 1.32 -16.59 11.01
N HIS A 87 0.84 -17.43 10.08
CA HIS A 87 0.79 -18.88 10.28
C HIS A 87 2.12 -19.54 9.94
N THR A 88 2.82 -19.08 8.90
CA THR A 88 4.12 -19.64 8.51
C THR A 88 5.28 -19.09 9.37
N GLY A 89 5.08 -17.94 10.02
CA GLY A 89 6.14 -17.25 10.75
C GLY A 89 7.15 -16.53 9.84
N GLU A 90 6.94 -16.53 8.51
CA GLU A 90 7.81 -15.85 7.56
C GLU A 90 7.86 -14.34 7.80
N LYS A 91 9.07 -13.77 7.74
CA LYS A 91 9.32 -12.34 7.94
C LYS A 91 10.15 -11.78 6.77
N PRO A 92 9.51 -11.51 5.61
CA PRO A 92 10.24 -11.11 4.40
C PRO A 92 10.92 -9.75 4.50
N PHE A 93 10.43 -8.87 5.37
CA PHE A 93 10.93 -7.50 5.50
C PHE A 93 12.04 -7.47 6.56
N LYS A 94 13.29 -7.41 6.10
CA LYS A 94 14.47 -7.44 6.97
C LYS A 94 15.00 -6.03 7.22
N CYS A 95 15.38 -5.74 8.46
CA CYS A 95 16.16 -4.55 8.78
C CYS A 95 17.59 -4.73 8.28
N HIS A 96 18.17 -3.67 7.70
CA HIS A 96 19.57 -3.69 7.25
C HIS A 96 20.54 -3.18 8.32
N LEU A 97 20.05 -2.71 9.47
CA LEU A 97 20.85 -2.19 10.59
C LEU A 97 20.95 -3.16 11.76
N CYS A 98 20.03 -4.13 11.86
CA CYS A 98 20.03 -5.11 12.94
C CYS A 98 19.28 -6.40 12.54
N PRO A 99 19.30 -7.46 13.38
CA PRO A 99 18.63 -8.74 13.08
C PRO A 99 17.09 -8.70 13.03
N TYR A 100 16.46 -7.55 13.28
CA TYR A 100 15.00 -7.43 13.27
C TYR A 100 14.42 -7.75 11.89
N SER A 101 13.31 -8.49 11.88
CA SER A 101 12.53 -8.77 10.69
C SER A 101 11.04 -8.74 10.99
N ALA A 102 10.24 -8.43 9.98
CA ALA A 102 8.79 -8.31 10.08
C ALA A 102 8.08 -9.01 8.91
N ASN A 103 6.84 -9.42 9.16
CA ASN A 103 5.92 -9.94 8.14
C ASN A 103 5.18 -8.83 7.36
N ARG A 104 5.28 -7.57 7.80
CA ARG A 104 4.70 -6.40 7.13
C ARG A 104 5.74 -5.28 6.98
N ASN A 105 5.74 -4.63 5.81
CA ASN A 105 6.63 -3.50 5.54
C ASN A 105 6.42 -2.33 6.52
N GLY A 106 5.16 -2.01 6.87
CA GLY A 106 4.87 -0.92 7.83
C GLY A 106 5.50 -1.15 9.21
N SER A 107 5.59 -2.40 9.65
CA SER A 107 6.28 -2.77 10.89
C SER A 107 7.78 -2.54 10.79
N LEU A 108 8.40 -2.88 9.64
CA LEU A 108 9.80 -2.56 9.38
C LEU A 108 10.04 -1.05 9.32
N LYS A 109 9.23 -0.28 8.58
CA LYS A 109 9.35 1.19 8.50
C LYS A 109 9.29 1.85 9.88
N ARG A 110 8.35 1.42 10.72
CA ARG A 110 8.25 1.90 12.10
C ARG A 110 9.47 1.50 12.94
N HIS A 111 9.94 0.26 12.80
CA HIS A 111 11.17 -0.17 13.45
C HIS A 111 12.36 0.68 13.05
N LEU A 112 12.52 1.02 11.76
CA LEU A 112 13.64 1.83 11.29
C LEU A 112 13.73 3.21 11.97
N LEU A 113 12.62 3.74 12.48
CA LEU A 113 12.63 5.00 13.22
C LEU A 113 13.51 4.94 14.49
N ILE A 114 13.65 3.78 15.12
CA ILE A 114 14.52 3.65 16.31
C ILE A 114 16.00 3.81 15.99
N HIS A 115 16.40 3.65 14.72
CA HIS A 115 17.78 3.83 14.28
C HIS A 115 18.05 5.27 13.79
N ILE A 116 16.99 6.04 13.57
CA ILE A 116 17.06 7.44 13.12
C ILE A 116 16.91 8.39 14.32
N VAL A 117 16.07 8.02 15.29
CA VAL A 117 15.88 8.79 16.52
C VAL A 117 16.92 8.33 17.55
N PRO A 118 17.86 9.19 17.98
CA PRO A 118 18.81 8.83 19.03
C PRO A 118 18.08 8.58 20.36
N PHE A 119 18.57 7.59 21.11
CA PHE A 119 18.02 7.08 22.38
C PHE A 119 17.95 8.13 23.52
N THR A 120 18.37 9.37 23.28
CA THR A 120 18.59 10.42 24.30
C THR A 120 17.36 11.23 24.70
N THR A 121 16.21 11.08 24.03
CA THR A 121 15.00 11.87 24.37
C THR A 121 14.02 11.16 25.31
N VAL A 122 14.33 9.93 25.75
CA VAL A 122 13.41 9.11 26.57
C VAL A 122 13.77 9.13 28.07
N MET A 123 14.86 9.79 28.48
CA MET A 123 15.34 9.83 29.87
C MET A 123 15.14 11.17 30.61
N GLU A 124 14.36 12.11 30.07
CA GLU A 124 14.08 13.40 30.76
C GLU A 124 12.64 13.53 31.31
N ILE A 125 11.87 12.44 31.43
CA ILE A 125 10.51 12.47 32.02
C ILE A 125 10.31 11.35 33.05
N ILE A 126 11.27 11.12 33.94
CA ILE A 126 11.04 10.44 35.22
C ILE A 126 11.70 11.25 36.33
#